data_AF-A0A553N053-F1
#
_entry.id   AF-A0A553N053-F1
#
_cell.length_a   1.000
_cell.length_b   1.000
_cell.length_c   1.000
_cell.angle_alpha   90.00
_cell.angle_beta   90.00
_cell.angle_gamma   90.00
#
_symmetry.space_group_name_H-M   'P 1'
#
loop_
_entity.id
_entity.type
_entity.pdbx_description
1 polymer ?
#
loop_
_entity_poly.entity_id
_entity_poly.type
_entity_poly.pdbx_seq_one_letter_code
_entity_poly.pdbx_strand_id
1 'polypeptide(L)'
;MNIVSSILPSQLECPGGNASWESSEVKHNARICEGQRDVCNQTMKIAWNCPENSFCRPYGPGFFECSCLGDFHGYKCLRQGEFPILEVLGILSASTAVLSSLLWFTQRRRVRSV
;
A
#
# COMPACT_ATOMS: atom_id res chain seq x y z
N MET A 1 2.63 -12.34 -2.39
CA MET A 1 2.94 -13.03 -3.67
C MET A 1 3.84 -14.20 -3.31
N ASN A 2 3.36 -15.43 -3.50
CA ASN A 2 4.06 -16.62 -3.01
C ASN A 2 4.81 -17.27 -4.16
N ILE A 3 6.12 -17.42 -3.99
CA ILE A 3 6.98 -18.05 -4.98
C ILE A 3 6.95 -19.57 -4.74
N VAL A 4 6.62 -20.32 -5.78
CA VAL A 4 6.54 -21.79 -5.68
C VAL A 4 7.94 -22.40 -5.62
N SER A 5 8.85 -21.93 -6.47
CA SER A 5 10.23 -22.39 -6.52
C SER A 5 11.20 -21.29 -6.96
N SER A 6 12.44 -21.36 -6.50
CA SER A 6 13.53 -20.47 -6.90
C SER A 6 14.84 -21.24 -7.00
N ILE A 7 15.63 -20.92 -8.03
CA ILE A 7 16.91 -21.55 -8.30
C ILE A 7 17.99 -20.48 -8.25
N LEU A 8 18.97 -20.67 -7.38
CA LEU A 8 20.10 -19.76 -7.18
C LEU A 8 21.42 -20.54 -7.35
N PRO A 9 22.55 -19.86 -7.60
CA PRO A 9 23.88 -20.44 -7.40
C PRO A 9 24.05 -21.09 -6.01
N SER A 10 24.75 -22.20 -5.93
CA SER A 10 24.96 -23.00 -4.69
C SER A 10 25.51 -22.20 -3.50
N GLN A 11 26.31 -21.17 -3.78
CA GLN A 11 26.98 -20.30 -2.81
C GLN A 11 26.03 -19.30 -2.13
N LEU A 12 24.86 -19.04 -2.74
CA LEU A 12 23.87 -18.12 -2.21
C LEU A 12 22.85 -18.88 -1.36
N GLU A 13 22.36 -18.24 -0.30
CA GLU A 13 21.25 -18.76 0.48
C GLU A 13 19.91 -18.48 -0.21
N CYS A 14 18.88 -19.22 0.19
CA CYS A 14 17.53 -18.91 -0.27
C CYS A 14 17.13 -17.50 0.20
N PRO A 15 16.42 -16.71 -0.63
CA PRO A 15 15.92 -15.40 -0.20
C PRO A 15 15.11 -15.53 1.10
N GLY A 16 15.29 -14.60 2.04
CA GLY A 16 14.65 -14.69 3.36
C GLY A 16 15.22 -15.79 4.28
N GLY A 17 16.31 -16.44 3.88
CA GLY A 17 16.93 -17.53 4.62
C GLY A 17 16.18 -18.86 4.48
N ASN A 18 16.85 -19.96 4.85
CA ASN A 18 16.30 -21.32 4.70
C ASN A 18 14.98 -21.52 5.50
N ALA A 19 14.76 -20.79 6.59
CA ALA A 19 13.53 -20.88 7.39
C ALA A 19 12.27 -20.39 6.65
N SER A 20 12.45 -19.58 5.61
CA SER A 20 11.36 -19.04 4.78
C SER A 20 10.83 -20.02 3.73
N TRP A 21 11.42 -21.22 3.64
CA TRP A 21 11.10 -22.24 2.65
C TRP A 21 10.79 -23.57 3.33
N GLU A 22 9.98 -24.40 2.67
CA GLU A 22 9.68 -25.75 3.12
C GLU A 22 10.89 -26.66 2.91
N SER A 23 11.54 -26.53 1.75
CA SER A 23 12.79 -27.22 1.42
C SER A 23 13.80 -26.28 0.78
N SER A 24 15.08 -26.46 1.14
CA SER A 24 16.22 -25.78 0.53
C SER A 24 17.33 -26.79 0.27
N GLU A 25 17.43 -27.27 -0.95
CA GLU A 25 18.40 -28.30 -1.36
C GLU A 25 19.50 -27.70 -2.23
N VAL A 26 20.70 -28.27 -2.17
CA VAL A 26 21.79 -27.93 -3.11
C VAL A 26 21.99 -29.13 -4.04
N LYS A 27 21.73 -28.95 -5.34
CA LYS A 27 21.94 -29.97 -6.39
C LYS A 27 23.00 -29.47 -7.37
N HIS A 28 24.05 -30.26 -7.54
CA HIS A 28 25.23 -29.95 -8.36
C HIS A 28 25.87 -28.60 -7.99
N ASN A 29 25.44 -27.50 -8.64
CA ASN A 29 25.93 -26.14 -8.40
C ASN A 29 24.77 -25.13 -8.24
N ALA A 30 23.55 -25.61 -8.05
CA ALA A 30 22.37 -24.79 -7.86
C ALA A 30 21.75 -25.09 -6.49
N ARG A 31 21.38 -24.03 -5.76
CA ARG A 31 20.47 -24.10 -4.64
C ARG A 31 19.03 -23.99 -5.16
N ILE A 32 18.20 -24.92 -4.75
CA ILE A 32 16.78 -24.98 -5.10
C ILE A 32 15.99 -24.74 -3.81
N CYS A 33 15.15 -23.71 -3.83
CA CYS A 33 14.29 -23.31 -2.73
C CYS A 33 12.85 -23.58 -3.14
N GLU A 34 12.15 -24.45 -2.43
CA GLU A 34 10.79 -24.88 -2.77
C GLU A 34 9.83 -24.67 -1.62
N GLY A 35 8.59 -24.32 -1.97
CA GLY A 35 7.51 -24.12 -1.01
C GLY A 35 7.78 -22.94 -0.08
N GLN A 36 7.68 -21.70 -0.61
CA GLN A 36 7.78 -20.51 0.24
C GLN A 36 6.73 -20.59 1.36
N ARG A 37 7.19 -20.52 2.62
CA ARG A 37 6.33 -20.56 3.79
C ARG A 37 5.61 -19.23 3.97
N ASP A 38 4.36 -19.30 4.42
CA ASP A 38 3.60 -18.12 4.79
C ASP A 38 4.05 -17.63 6.18
N VAL A 39 4.69 -16.46 6.20
CA VAL A 39 5.16 -15.79 7.41
C VAL A 39 4.00 -15.35 8.32
N CYS A 40 2.79 -15.18 7.79
CA CYS A 40 1.61 -14.79 8.56
C CYS A 40 0.98 -15.96 9.33
N ASN A 41 1.29 -17.22 8.97
CA ASN A 41 0.76 -18.42 9.63
C ASN A 41 1.63 -18.92 10.81
N GLN A 42 2.77 -18.28 11.08
CA GLN A 42 3.68 -18.72 12.14
C GLN A 42 3.17 -18.28 13.52
N THR A 43 2.89 -19.26 14.39
CA THR A 43 2.23 -19.12 15.70
C THR A 43 3.16 -18.58 16.81
N MET A 44 4.39 -18.18 16.50
CA MET A 44 5.38 -17.76 17.50
C MET A 44 5.46 -16.22 17.62
N LYS A 45 4.65 -15.71 18.54
CA LYS A 45 4.95 -14.56 19.42
C LYS A 45 4.96 -13.13 18.88
N ILE A 46 4.71 -12.89 17.60
CA ILE A 46 4.31 -11.56 17.15
C ILE A 46 3.35 -11.81 16.01
N ALA A 47 2.04 -11.71 16.25
CA ALA A 47 1.17 -11.26 15.16
C ALA A 47 1.76 -9.91 14.79
N TRP A 48 2.66 -9.87 13.81
CA TRP A 48 3.35 -8.66 13.35
C TRP A 48 2.30 -7.55 13.37
N ASN A 49 2.46 -6.59 14.30
CA ASN A 49 1.36 -5.76 14.79
C ASN A 49 0.78 -4.89 13.66
N CYS A 50 0.05 -5.51 12.76
CA CYS A 50 -0.75 -4.86 11.77
C CYS A 50 -1.75 -4.01 12.56
N PRO A 51 -1.88 -2.73 12.23
CA PRO A 51 -2.79 -1.85 12.93
C PRO A 51 -4.23 -2.38 12.87
N GLU A 52 -5.12 -1.82 13.67
CA GLU A 52 -6.54 -2.12 13.54
C GLU A 52 -7.02 -1.92 12.09
N ASN A 53 -8.03 -2.69 11.69
CA ASN A 53 -8.58 -2.69 10.34
C ASN A 53 -7.57 -3.10 9.24
N SER A 54 -6.58 -3.91 9.59
CA SER A 54 -5.61 -4.46 8.65
C SER A 54 -5.30 -5.92 8.93
N PHE A 55 -4.75 -6.62 7.94
CA PHE A 55 -4.39 -8.03 8.03
C PHE A 55 -2.98 -8.26 7.47
N CYS A 56 -2.31 -9.27 8.02
CA CYS A 56 -1.00 -9.71 7.56
C CYS A 56 -1.12 -10.36 6.18
N ARG A 57 -0.21 -10.00 5.27
CA ARG A 57 -0.11 -10.58 3.94
C ARG A 57 1.36 -10.90 3.61
N PRO A 58 1.67 -12.07 3.02
CA PRO A 58 3.04 -12.41 2.66
C PRO A 58 3.57 -11.54 1.52
N TYR A 59 4.72 -10.90 1.76
CA TYR A 59 5.40 -9.99 0.83
C TYR A 59 6.76 -10.54 0.39
N GLY A 60 6.77 -11.81 -0.01
CA GLY A 60 7.98 -12.52 -0.44
C GLY A 60 8.64 -13.32 0.69
N PRO A 61 9.75 -14.02 0.39
CA PRO A 61 10.36 -14.97 1.31
C PRO A 61 10.85 -14.29 2.60
N GLY A 62 10.24 -14.63 3.74
CA GLY A 62 10.61 -14.08 5.05
C GLY A 62 10.10 -12.67 5.33
N PHE A 63 9.32 -12.07 4.41
CA PHE A 63 8.78 -10.71 4.54
C PHE A 63 7.25 -10.71 4.54
N PHE A 64 6.67 -9.76 5.25
CA PHE A 64 5.23 -9.53 5.29
C PHE A 64 4.93 -8.05 5.05
N GLU A 65 3.70 -7.78 4.64
CA GLU A 65 3.10 -6.45 4.61
C GLU A 65 1.76 -6.48 5.36
N CYS A 66 1.27 -5.32 5.79
CA CYS A 66 -0.08 -5.17 6.32
C CYS A 66 -0.97 -4.53 5.26
N SER A 67 -2.04 -5.21 4.88
CA SER A 67 -3.05 -4.72 3.94
C SER A 67 -4.31 -4.31 4.68
N CYS A 68 -4.99 -3.26 4.22
CA CYS A 68 -6.23 -2.80 4.85
C CYS A 68 -7.40 -3.74 4.56
N LEU A 69 -8.28 -3.92 5.54
CA LEU A 69 -9.52 -4.69 5.40
C LEU A 69 -10.55 -3.86 4.62
N GLY A 70 -11.26 -4.49 3.68
CA GLY A 70 -12.39 -3.87 2.97
C GLY A 70 -12.09 -2.47 2.43
N ASP A 71 -12.93 -1.52 2.83
CA ASP A 71 -12.95 -0.10 2.43
C ASP A 71 -12.11 0.80 3.36
N PHE A 72 -11.27 0.21 4.22
CA PHE A 72 -10.25 0.95 4.94
C PHE A 72 -9.04 1.24 4.04
N HIS A 73 -8.44 2.41 4.19
CA HIS A 73 -7.30 2.84 3.39
C HIS A 73 -6.45 3.89 4.11
N GLY A 74 -5.35 4.29 3.46
CA GLY A 74 -4.42 5.29 3.97
C GLY A 74 -3.41 4.74 4.98
N TYR A 75 -2.62 5.65 5.57
CA TYR A 75 -1.61 5.28 6.56
C TYR A 75 -2.27 4.60 7.77
N LYS A 76 -1.81 3.39 8.09
CA LYS A 76 -2.33 2.54 9.17
C LYS A 76 -3.81 2.18 9.07
N CYS A 77 -4.42 2.25 7.88
CA CYS A 77 -5.82 1.86 7.67
C CYS A 77 -6.83 2.61 8.57
N LEU A 78 -6.52 3.87 8.88
CA LEU A 78 -7.33 4.71 9.78
C LEU A 78 -8.46 5.45 9.05
N ARG A 79 -8.49 5.45 7.72
CA ARG A 79 -9.54 6.07 6.93
C ARG A 79 -10.48 5.01 6.39
N GLN A 80 -11.76 5.31 6.35
CA GLN A 80 -12.81 4.42 5.85
C GLN A 80 -13.68 5.17 4.84
N GLY A 81 -14.14 4.49 3.80
CA GLY A 81 -15.02 5.05 2.79
C GLY A 81 -14.28 5.85 1.72
N GLU A 82 -14.98 6.73 1.01
CA GLU A 82 -14.41 7.51 -0.09
C GLU A 82 -14.29 8.99 0.29
N PHE A 83 -13.32 9.68 -0.33
CA PHE A 83 -13.18 11.12 -0.15
C PHE A 83 -14.39 11.83 -0.80
N PRO A 84 -15.07 12.78 -0.12
CA PRO A 84 -16.28 13.44 -0.64
C PRO A 84 -15.91 14.51 -1.69
N ILE A 85 -15.48 14.06 -2.87
CA ILE A 85 -14.97 14.90 -3.96
C ILE A 85 -16.00 15.97 -4.35
N LEU A 86 -17.28 15.60 -4.47
CA LEU A 86 -18.33 16.51 -4.93
C LEU A 86 -18.59 17.67 -3.97
N GLU A 87 -18.57 17.40 -2.66
CA GLU A 87 -18.79 18.44 -1.64
C GLU A 87 -17.63 19.45 -1.64
N VAL A 88 -16.40 18.94 -1.63
CA VAL A 88 -15.20 19.77 -1.60
C VAL A 88 -15.08 20.61 -2.88
N LEU A 89 -15.22 20.00 -4.05
CA LEU A 89 -15.17 20.72 -5.32
C LEU A 89 -16.35 21.68 -5.49
N GLY A 90 -17.54 21.31 -5.02
CA GLY A 90 -18.71 22.17 -5.03
C GLY A 90 -18.48 23.47 -4.26
N ILE A 91 -18.02 23.37 -3.01
CA ILE A 91 -17.73 24.53 -2.16
C ILE A 91 -16.62 25.40 -2.78
N LEU A 92 -15.53 24.78 -3.23
CA LEU A 92 -14.39 25.51 -3.82
C LEU A 92 -14.78 26.25 -5.10
N SER A 93 -15.49 25.56 -6.00
CA SER A 93 -15.93 26.16 -7.28
C SER A 93 -16.94 27.28 -7.06
N ALA A 94 -17.93 27.10 -6.18
CA ALA A 94 -18.90 28.13 -5.86
C ALA A 94 -18.23 29.37 -5.25
N SER A 95 -17.34 29.18 -4.27
CA SER A 95 -16.60 30.27 -3.63
C SER A 95 -15.78 31.06 -4.64
N THR A 96 -15.10 30.34 -5.56
CA THR A 96 -14.29 30.94 -6.61
C THR A 96 -15.17 31.72 -7.59
N ALA A 97 -16.28 31.15 -8.05
CA ALA A 97 -17.20 31.83 -8.98
C ALA A 97 -17.78 33.12 -8.38
N VAL A 98 -18.13 33.11 -7.09
CA VAL A 98 -18.62 34.30 -6.37
C VAL A 98 -17.52 35.36 -6.31
N LEU A 99 -16.31 35.01 -5.88
CA LEU A 99 -15.19 35.94 -5.81
C LEU A 99 -14.83 36.51 -7.19
N SER A 100 -14.73 35.67 -8.22
CA SER A 100 -14.49 36.10 -9.59
C SER A 100 -15.58 37.05 -10.10
N SER A 101 -16.85 36.78 -9.76
CA SER A 101 -17.97 37.66 -10.12
C SER A 101 -17.84 39.02 -9.41
N LEU A 102 -17.61 39.03 -8.09
CA LEU A 102 -17.43 40.26 -7.33
C LEU A 102 -16.28 41.11 -7.88
N LEU A 103 -15.14 40.48 -8.17
CA LEU A 103 -13.98 41.15 -8.77
C LEU A 103 -14.32 41.69 -10.16
N TRP A 104 -15.06 40.95 -10.98
CA TRP A 104 -15.52 41.43 -12.28
C TRP A 104 -16.39 42.68 -12.18
N PHE A 105 -17.38 42.65 -11.28
CA PHE A 105 -18.30 43.78 -11.10
C PHE A 105 -17.62 45.00 -10.50
N THR A 106 -16.70 44.82 -9.55
CA THR A 106 -16.05 45.93 -8.84
C THR A 106 -14.84 46.48 -9.58
N GLN A 107 -13.97 45.63 -10.13
CA GLN A 107 -12.72 46.05 -10.76
C GLN A 107 -12.89 46.35 -12.25
N ARG A 108 -13.59 45.50 -13.02
CA ARG A 108 -13.67 45.66 -14.49
C ARG A 108 -14.66 46.74 -14.95
N ARG A 109 -15.71 47.04 -14.16
CA ARG A 109 -16.64 48.14 -14.49
C ARG A 109 -16.06 49.53 -14.23
N ARG A 110 -15.07 49.65 -13.32
CA ARG A 110 -14.39 50.92 -13.02
C ARG A 110 -13.31 51.32 -14.04
N VAL A 111 -12.92 50.41 -14.94
CA VAL A 111 -11.96 50.68 -16.03
C VAL A 111 -12.65 51.27 -17.28
N ARG A 112 -13.99 51.19 -17.38
CA ARG A 112 -14.76 51.75 -18.52
C ARG A 112 -15.27 53.18 -18.31
N SER A 113 -14.81 53.91 -17.29
CA SER A 113 -15.26 55.27 -16.97
C SER A 113 -14.12 56.32 -17.00
N VAL A 114 -13.33 56.31 -18.08
CA VAL A 114 -12.47 57.41 -18.53
C VAL A 114 -12.75 57.64 -20.01
#